data_AF-A0A0U2ZV77-F1
#
_entry.id   AF-A0A0U2ZV77-F1
#
_cell.length_a   1.000
_cell.length_b   1.000
_cell.length_c   1.000
_cell.angle_alpha   90.00
_cell.angle_beta   90.00
_cell.angle_gamma   90.00
#
_symmetry.space_group_name_H-M   'P 1'
#
loop_
_entity.id
_entity.type
_entity.pdbx_description
1 polymer ?
#
loop_
_entity_poly.entity_id
_entity_poly.type
_entity_poly.pdbx_seq_one_letter_code
_entity_poly.pdbx_strand_id
1 'polypeptide(L)'
;KQQGFHISLWQYTYFTSKNELWKEMVAKGYHVRNEGGQLPFEDATLDLSNPEAVRWYQDKLRDLLKLGVGAIKVDFGEGAPLNGQYKSGLSGWYEHNLYPLRYNKAVAEVTKEVTGEDVIWARSAWAGSQRYPLHWGGDAENTDSAMAAELRGGLSFGLSGFTYWSHDVGGFVKKAPRDLYRRWMAWGVLTSHTRAHGAPPREPWEYDSALTEDFRRALDLRYS
;
A
#
# COMPACT_ATOMS: atom_id res chain seq x y z
N LYS A 1 -0.15 -20.79 -5.16
CA LYS A 1 -0.15 -21.48 -3.85
C LYS A 1 0.55 -22.84 -3.85
N GLN A 2 0.15 -23.83 -4.66
CA GLN A 2 0.83 -25.15 -4.65
C GLN A 2 2.35 -25.06 -4.91
N GLN A 3 2.78 -24.08 -5.71
CA GLN A 3 4.19 -23.79 -5.98
C GLN A 3 4.86 -22.89 -4.91
N GLY A 4 4.23 -22.68 -3.74
CA GLY A 4 4.74 -21.77 -2.69
C GLY A 4 4.47 -20.27 -2.92
N PHE A 5 3.91 -19.87 -4.07
CA PHE A 5 3.56 -18.47 -4.30
C PHE A 5 2.34 -18.00 -3.50
N HIS A 6 2.49 -16.83 -2.89
CA HIS A 6 1.44 -16.03 -2.28
C HIS A 6 1.02 -14.89 -3.22
N ILE A 7 -0.25 -14.49 -3.17
CA ILE A 7 -0.83 -13.48 -4.05
C ILE A 7 -1.08 -12.22 -3.22
N SER A 8 -0.66 -11.07 -3.74
CA SER A 8 -1.04 -9.75 -3.22
C SER A 8 -1.89 -9.02 -4.26
N LEU A 9 -2.96 -8.36 -3.83
CA LEU A 9 -3.81 -7.55 -4.69
C LEU A 9 -3.77 -6.08 -4.28
N TRP A 10 -3.74 -5.20 -5.28
CA TRP A 10 -3.76 -3.76 -5.08
C TRP A 10 -5.17 -3.23 -4.82
N GLN A 11 -5.30 -2.37 -3.81
CA GLN A 11 -6.56 -1.73 -3.43
C GLN A 11 -6.32 -0.30 -2.95
N TYR A 12 -7.32 0.55 -3.14
CA TYR A 12 -7.37 1.94 -2.68
C TYR A 12 -8.82 2.35 -2.41
N THR A 13 -9.04 3.45 -1.71
CA THR A 13 -10.35 3.81 -1.13
C THR A 13 -11.09 4.94 -1.85
N TYR A 14 -10.76 5.18 -3.13
CA TYR A 14 -11.39 6.22 -3.95
C TYR A 14 -12.18 5.57 -5.08
N PHE A 15 -13.44 5.96 -5.20
CA PHE A 15 -14.38 5.34 -6.12
C PHE A 15 -14.83 6.37 -7.15
N THR A 16 -14.51 6.10 -8.41
CA THR A 16 -15.03 6.87 -9.55
C THR A 16 -16.46 6.41 -9.85
N SER A 17 -17.26 7.23 -10.53
CA SER A 17 -18.61 6.86 -10.99
C SER A 17 -18.65 5.68 -11.97
N LYS A 18 -17.49 5.28 -12.51
CA LYS A 18 -17.33 4.10 -13.39
C LYS A 18 -17.12 2.81 -12.60
N ASN A 19 -16.78 2.88 -11.31
CA ASN A 19 -16.61 1.71 -10.46
C ASN A 19 -17.98 1.10 -10.13
N GLU A 20 -18.14 -0.22 -10.28
CA GLU A 20 -19.41 -0.91 -10.04
C GLU A 20 -19.90 -0.78 -8.59
N LEU A 21 -18.98 -0.69 -7.63
CA LEU A 21 -19.28 -0.51 -6.21
C LEU A 21 -19.69 0.92 -5.86
N TRP A 22 -19.45 1.90 -6.75
CA TRP A 22 -19.72 3.31 -6.48
C TRP A 22 -21.20 3.55 -6.18
N LYS A 23 -22.10 2.99 -6.98
CA LYS A 23 -23.55 3.17 -6.82
C LYS A 23 -24.02 2.62 -5.47
N GLU A 24 -23.54 1.44 -5.09
CA GLU A 24 -23.86 0.81 -3.80
C GLU A 24 -23.35 1.66 -2.63
N MET A 25 -22.09 2.08 -2.69
CA MET A 25 -21.45 2.90 -1.65
C MET A 25 -22.17 4.26 -1.47
N VAL A 26 -22.52 4.91 -2.58
CA VAL A 26 -23.23 6.20 -2.57
C VAL A 26 -24.64 6.05 -2.01
N ALA A 27 -25.41 5.06 -2.49
CA ALA A 27 -26.77 4.82 -2.02
C ALA A 27 -26.84 4.51 -0.52
N LYS A 28 -25.83 3.82 0.02
CA LYS A 28 -25.70 3.53 1.47
C LYS A 28 -25.12 4.69 2.28
N GLY A 29 -24.68 5.77 1.64
CA GLY A 29 -24.06 6.92 2.33
C GLY A 29 -22.72 6.56 2.99
N TYR A 30 -21.95 5.65 2.40
CA TYR A 30 -20.65 5.18 2.91
C TYR A 30 -19.47 6.05 2.45
N HIS A 31 -19.73 7.20 1.84
CA HIS A 31 -18.72 8.12 1.35
C HIS A 31 -18.60 9.37 2.22
N VAL A 32 -17.42 9.98 2.21
CA VAL A 32 -17.19 11.32 2.77
C VAL A 32 -17.94 12.33 1.91
N ARG A 33 -18.72 13.22 2.55
CA ARG A 33 -19.45 14.27 1.85
C ARG A 33 -18.60 15.53 1.75
N ASN A 34 -18.88 16.38 0.76
CA ASN A 34 -18.23 17.69 0.66
C ASN A 34 -18.73 18.65 1.76
N GLU A 35 -18.16 19.86 1.79
CA GLU A 35 -18.53 20.91 2.77
C GLU A 35 -20.04 21.24 2.76
N GLY A 36 -20.71 21.14 1.62
CA GLY A 36 -22.15 21.36 1.46
C GLY A 36 -23.02 20.16 1.83
N GLY A 37 -22.43 19.07 2.33
CA GLY A 37 -23.14 17.84 2.66
C GLY A 37 -23.60 17.02 1.44
N GLN A 38 -23.05 17.31 0.26
CA GLN A 38 -23.35 16.63 -1.00
C GLN A 38 -22.22 15.66 -1.38
N LEU A 39 -22.42 14.91 -2.47
CA LEU A 39 -21.37 14.11 -3.07
C LEU A 39 -20.18 14.99 -3.49
N PRO A 40 -18.94 14.54 -3.33
CA PRO A 40 -17.77 15.26 -3.83
C PRO A 40 -17.83 15.37 -5.36
N PHE A 41 -17.24 16.44 -5.91
CA PHE A 41 -17.09 16.64 -7.35
C PHE A 41 -16.02 15.71 -7.96
N GLU A 42 -15.05 15.32 -7.14
CA GLU A 42 -14.00 14.34 -7.48
C GLU A 42 -14.44 12.91 -7.11
N ASP A 43 -13.49 11.97 -7.06
CA ASP A 43 -13.75 10.60 -6.65
C ASP A 43 -14.35 10.53 -5.24
N ALA A 44 -15.35 9.66 -5.09
CA ALA A 44 -15.98 9.44 -3.81
C ALA A 44 -15.02 8.68 -2.89
N THR A 45 -14.60 9.31 -1.79
CA THR A 45 -13.75 8.70 -0.77
C THR A 45 -14.60 7.89 0.19
N LEU A 46 -14.21 6.63 0.45
CA LEU A 46 -14.87 5.80 1.46
C LEU A 46 -14.74 6.42 2.85
N ASP A 47 -15.83 6.56 3.59
CA ASP A 47 -15.81 7.10 4.93
C ASP A 47 -15.42 6.03 5.96
N LEU A 48 -14.11 5.89 6.22
CA LEU A 48 -13.59 4.93 7.20
C LEU A 48 -13.85 5.32 8.67
N SER A 49 -14.48 6.47 8.91
CA SER A 49 -15.01 6.82 10.23
C SER A 49 -16.39 6.23 10.48
N ASN A 50 -17.08 5.77 9.43
CA ASN A 50 -18.37 5.08 9.50
C ASN A 50 -18.17 3.56 9.70
N PRO A 51 -18.56 2.98 10.86
CA PRO A 51 -18.39 1.54 11.12
C PRO A 51 -19.12 0.63 10.13
N GLU A 52 -20.23 1.08 9.53
CA GLU A 52 -20.94 0.31 8.50
C GLU A 52 -20.18 0.30 7.18
N ALA A 53 -19.58 1.43 6.80
CA ALA A 53 -18.73 1.52 5.61
C ALA A 53 -17.47 0.66 5.75
N VAL A 54 -16.88 0.65 6.95
CA VAL A 54 -15.73 -0.23 7.27
C VAL A 54 -16.13 -1.71 7.11
N ARG A 55 -17.24 -2.15 7.72
CA ARG A 55 -17.71 -3.52 7.58
C ARG A 55 -17.98 -3.89 6.13
N TRP A 56 -18.66 -3.02 5.40
CA TRP A 56 -18.95 -3.21 3.98
C TRP A 56 -17.67 -3.39 3.15
N TYR A 57 -16.65 -2.56 3.39
CA TYR A 57 -15.37 -2.67 2.69
C TYR A 57 -14.61 -3.94 3.09
N GLN A 58 -14.60 -4.29 4.38
CA GLN A 58 -14.05 -5.55 4.87
C GLN A 58 -14.75 -6.76 4.23
N ASP A 59 -16.07 -6.73 4.01
CA ASP A 59 -16.80 -7.80 3.33
C ASP A 59 -16.29 -8.03 1.90
N LYS A 60 -16.05 -6.96 1.14
CA LYS A 60 -15.47 -7.08 -0.22
C LYS A 60 -14.06 -7.68 -0.18
N LEU A 61 -13.23 -7.27 0.77
CA LEU A 61 -11.88 -7.81 0.93
C LEU A 61 -11.88 -9.26 1.43
N ARG A 62 -12.82 -9.62 2.31
CA ARG A 62 -13.00 -10.96 2.84
C ARG A 62 -13.24 -11.97 1.73
N ASP A 63 -14.00 -11.61 0.71
CA ASP A 63 -14.22 -12.47 -0.46
C ASP A 63 -12.90 -12.74 -1.22
N LEU A 64 -12.07 -11.72 -1.41
CA LEU A 64 -10.74 -11.87 -2.04
C LEU A 64 -9.80 -12.73 -1.19
N LEU A 65 -9.78 -12.51 0.13
CA LEU A 65 -8.96 -13.27 1.06
C LEU A 65 -9.38 -14.75 1.11
N LYS A 66 -10.69 -15.04 1.07
CA LYS A 66 -11.24 -16.42 0.98
C LYS A 66 -10.86 -17.13 -0.32
N LEU A 67 -10.68 -16.40 -1.42
CA LEU A 67 -10.11 -16.96 -2.67
C LEU A 67 -8.62 -17.32 -2.53
N GLY A 68 -7.98 -16.90 -1.44
CA GLY A 68 -6.61 -17.23 -1.11
C GLY A 68 -5.62 -16.09 -1.32
N VAL A 69 -6.06 -14.86 -1.51
CA VAL A 69 -5.16 -13.69 -1.45
C VAL A 69 -4.48 -13.66 -0.08
N GLY A 70 -3.16 -13.47 -0.06
CA GLY A 70 -2.34 -13.51 1.15
C GLY A 70 -2.09 -12.14 1.77
N ALA A 71 -2.12 -11.07 0.97
CA ALA A 71 -1.96 -9.70 1.44
C ALA A 71 -2.70 -8.73 0.53
N ILE A 72 -3.08 -7.57 1.08
CA ILE A 72 -3.64 -6.47 0.31
C ILE A 72 -2.60 -5.33 0.28
N LYS A 73 -2.28 -4.81 -0.91
CA LYS A 73 -1.54 -3.56 -1.05
C LYS A 73 -2.51 -2.40 -0.84
N VAL A 74 -2.34 -1.75 0.30
CA VAL A 74 -3.18 -0.69 0.87
C VAL A 74 -2.63 0.65 0.37
N ASP A 75 -2.95 0.97 -0.89
CA ASP A 75 -2.42 2.13 -1.57
C ASP A 75 -3.26 3.39 -1.33
N PHE A 76 -2.64 4.56 -1.47
CA PHE A 76 -3.20 5.86 -1.11
C PHE A 76 -3.52 6.00 0.39
N GLY A 77 -4.55 6.79 0.73
CA GLY A 77 -4.96 7.13 2.08
C GLY A 77 -4.51 8.52 2.53
N GLU A 78 -3.50 9.12 1.89
CA GLU A 78 -3.02 10.47 2.23
C GLU A 78 -3.86 11.61 1.61
N GLY A 79 -4.69 11.31 0.60
CA GLY A 79 -5.55 12.29 -0.07
C GLY A 79 -6.95 12.43 0.50
N ALA A 80 -7.21 11.97 1.74
CA ALA A 80 -8.54 12.05 2.34
C ALA A 80 -9.03 13.52 2.42
N PRO A 81 -10.30 13.86 2.07
CA PRO A 81 -10.71 15.26 1.96
C PRO A 81 -10.55 16.07 3.25
N LEU A 82 -9.75 17.14 3.21
CA LEU A 82 -9.47 18.02 4.36
C LEU A 82 -10.71 18.79 4.83
N ASN A 83 -11.60 19.12 3.90
CA ASN A 83 -12.84 19.83 4.20
C ASN A 83 -14.07 18.92 4.09
N GLY A 84 -13.85 17.60 4.11
CA GLY A 84 -14.93 16.62 4.07
C GLY A 84 -15.72 16.58 5.37
N GLN A 85 -17.00 16.24 5.25
CA GLN A 85 -17.85 15.87 6.38
C GLN A 85 -17.80 14.34 6.56
N TYR A 86 -17.28 13.90 7.71
CA TYR A 86 -17.11 12.50 8.08
C TYR A 86 -18.18 12.07 9.09
N LYS A 87 -18.54 10.79 9.10
CA LYS A 87 -19.52 10.20 10.01
C LYS A 87 -19.12 10.30 11.48
N SER A 88 -17.82 10.39 11.79
CA SER A 88 -17.35 10.63 13.16
C SER A 88 -17.84 11.95 13.77
N GLY A 89 -18.28 12.90 12.94
CA GLY A 89 -18.60 14.26 13.38
C GLY A 89 -17.36 15.13 13.62
N LEU A 90 -16.16 14.59 13.44
CA LEU A 90 -14.92 15.37 13.40
C LEU A 90 -14.80 16.07 12.04
N SER A 91 -14.14 17.22 12.03
CA SER A 91 -13.82 17.90 10.77
C SER A 91 -12.78 17.11 9.98
N GLY A 92 -12.77 17.29 8.66
CA GLY A 92 -11.74 16.69 7.80
C GLY A 92 -10.32 17.09 8.20
N TRP A 93 -10.11 18.21 8.90
CA TRP A 93 -8.83 18.56 9.50
C TRP A 93 -8.28 17.48 10.43
N TYR A 94 -9.13 16.86 11.26
CA TYR A 94 -8.72 15.76 12.13
C TYR A 94 -8.68 14.43 11.39
N GLU A 95 -9.67 14.17 10.53
CA GLU A 95 -9.79 12.88 9.84
C GLU A 95 -8.74 12.70 8.74
N HIS A 96 -8.23 13.76 8.12
CA HIS A 96 -7.25 13.70 7.02
C HIS A 96 -6.04 12.84 7.39
N ASN A 97 -5.40 13.14 8.52
CA ASN A 97 -4.25 12.38 9.00
C ASN A 97 -4.65 11.07 9.72
N LEU A 98 -5.84 10.97 10.32
CA LEU A 98 -6.31 9.72 10.92
C LEU A 98 -6.73 8.67 9.88
N TYR A 99 -7.07 9.10 8.67
CA TYR A 99 -7.56 8.25 7.60
C TYR A 99 -6.65 7.06 7.29
N PRO A 100 -5.33 7.21 7.02
CA PRO A 100 -4.46 6.08 6.76
C PRO A 100 -4.40 5.09 7.93
N LEU A 101 -4.49 5.55 9.19
CA LEU A 101 -4.56 4.65 10.34
C LEU A 101 -5.85 3.80 10.31
N ARG A 102 -6.99 4.42 10.02
CA ARG A 102 -8.28 3.71 9.92
C ARG A 102 -8.27 2.72 8.77
N TYR A 103 -7.67 3.10 7.63
CA TYR A 103 -7.56 2.24 6.46
C TYR A 103 -6.69 1.02 6.74
N ASN A 104 -5.46 1.25 7.22
CA ASN A 104 -4.52 0.19 7.60
C ASN A 104 -5.16 -0.77 8.61
N LYS A 105 -5.84 -0.24 9.63
CA LYS A 105 -6.58 -1.03 10.63
C LYS A 105 -7.66 -1.90 9.98
N ALA A 106 -8.54 -1.31 9.17
CA ALA A 106 -9.66 -2.03 8.57
C ALA A 106 -9.18 -3.22 7.73
N VAL A 107 -8.12 -3.03 6.93
CA VAL A 107 -7.57 -4.09 6.08
C VAL A 107 -6.82 -5.13 6.89
N ALA A 108 -6.00 -4.73 7.86
CA ALA A 108 -5.26 -5.67 8.70
C ALA A 108 -6.18 -6.55 9.55
N GLU A 109 -7.25 -5.98 10.12
CA GLU A 109 -8.21 -6.74 10.93
C GLU A 109 -8.91 -7.84 10.12
N VAL A 110 -9.40 -7.54 8.92
CA VAL A 110 -10.07 -8.56 8.08
C VAL A 110 -9.06 -9.56 7.50
N THR A 111 -7.84 -9.13 7.20
CA THR A 111 -6.76 -10.04 6.78
C THR A 111 -6.50 -11.06 7.89
N LYS A 112 -6.29 -10.59 9.13
CA LYS A 112 -6.08 -11.45 10.29
C LYS A 112 -7.25 -12.37 10.60
N GLU A 113 -8.48 -11.87 10.50
CA GLU A 113 -9.69 -12.65 10.69
C GLU A 113 -9.75 -13.85 9.73
N VAL A 114 -9.39 -13.66 8.46
CA VAL A 114 -9.57 -14.67 7.40
C VAL A 114 -8.35 -15.58 7.24
N THR A 115 -7.14 -15.03 7.35
CA THR A 115 -5.90 -15.74 7.03
C THR A 115 -5.09 -16.13 8.26
N GLY A 116 -5.36 -15.51 9.42
CA GLY A 116 -4.53 -15.61 10.62
C GLY A 116 -3.30 -14.70 10.63
N GLU A 117 -2.98 -14.07 9.49
CA GLU A 117 -1.83 -13.16 9.29
C GLU A 117 -2.30 -11.71 9.23
N ASP A 118 -1.51 -10.75 9.71
CA ASP A 118 -1.87 -9.31 9.71
C ASP A 118 -1.07 -8.47 8.70
N VAL A 119 -0.42 -9.11 7.73
CA VAL A 119 0.40 -8.44 6.72
C VAL A 119 -0.46 -7.70 5.68
N ILE A 120 -0.29 -6.38 5.64
CA ILE A 120 -0.72 -5.49 4.57
C ILE A 120 0.49 -4.89 3.84
N TRP A 121 0.28 -4.15 2.75
CA TRP A 121 1.35 -3.42 2.06
C TRP A 121 0.96 -1.95 1.87
N ALA A 122 1.11 -1.15 2.93
CA ALA A 122 0.56 0.20 3.03
C ALA A 122 1.49 1.30 2.49
N ARG A 123 0.93 2.30 1.79
CA ARG A 123 1.65 3.54 1.41
C ARG A 123 1.74 4.51 2.57
N SER A 124 0.58 4.83 3.11
CA SER A 124 0.39 5.97 3.99
C SER A 124 0.17 5.51 5.43
N ALA A 125 0.60 6.34 6.37
CA ALA A 125 0.61 5.99 7.78
C ALA A 125 0.35 7.21 8.66
N TRP A 126 -0.11 6.92 9.88
CA TRP A 126 -0.21 7.86 10.98
C TRP A 126 0.14 7.18 12.31
N ALA A 127 0.33 7.96 13.38
CA ALA A 127 0.58 7.44 14.71
C ALA A 127 -0.40 6.30 15.07
N GLY A 128 0.15 5.12 15.38
CA GLY A 128 -0.59 3.90 15.65
C GLY A 128 -0.67 2.92 14.47
N SER A 129 -0.23 3.31 13.27
CA SER A 129 -0.22 2.45 12.08
C SER A 129 0.88 1.40 12.14
N GLN A 130 1.92 1.59 12.95
CA GLN A 130 3.00 0.62 13.15
C GLN A 130 2.53 -0.73 13.71
N ARG A 131 1.29 -0.79 14.22
CA ARG A 131 0.62 -2.03 14.65
C ARG A 131 0.16 -2.91 13.47
N TYR A 132 0.14 -2.36 12.25
CA TYR A 132 -0.41 -3.00 11.05
C TYR A 132 0.68 -3.03 9.97
N PRO A 133 1.69 -3.90 10.10
CA PRO A 133 2.75 -4.02 9.11
C PRO A 133 2.18 -4.61 7.82
N LEU A 134 2.77 -4.37 6.65
CA LEU A 134 4.02 -3.68 6.32
C LEU A 134 3.73 -2.33 5.63
N HIS A 135 4.69 -1.41 5.67
CA HIS A 135 4.66 -0.16 4.91
C HIS A 135 5.75 -0.10 3.83
N TRP A 136 5.52 0.64 2.74
CA TRP A 136 6.52 0.86 1.69
C TRP A 136 6.76 2.34 1.37
N GLY A 137 7.97 2.66 0.90
CA GLY A 137 8.47 4.03 0.69
C GLY A 137 7.77 4.89 -0.37
N GLY A 138 6.91 4.32 -1.21
CA GLY A 138 6.20 5.06 -2.25
C GLY A 138 6.85 4.99 -3.64
N ASP A 139 6.56 6.00 -4.45
CA ASP A 139 6.84 6.01 -5.89
C ASP A 139 8.18 6.70 -6.19
N ALA A 140 9.29 6.07 -5.79
CA ALA A 140 10.62 6.63 -6.02
C ALA A 140 10.97 6.79 -7.50
N GLU A 141 11.74 7.82 -7.85
CA GLU A 141 12.35 7.91 -9.18
C GLU A 141 13.45 6.86 -9.38
N ASN A 142 13.80 6.60 -10.63
CA ASN A 142 14.87 5.65 -10.99
C ASN A 142 16.24 6.33 -11.05
N THR A 143 16.64 6.99 -9.98
CA THR A 143 17.91 7.72 -9.86
C THR A 143 18.67 7.32 -8.60
N ASP A 144 19.99 7.56 -8.60
CA ASP A 144 20.82 7.36 -7.41
C ASP A 144 20.39 8.23 -6.22
N SER A 145 19.96 9.46 -6.49
CA SER A 145 19.44 10.36 -5.46
C SER A 145 18.15 9.86 -4.85
N ALA A 146 17.27 9.25 -5.65
CA ALA A 146 16.04 8.62 -5.17
C ALA A 146 16.31 7.35 -4.35
N MET A 147 17.26 6.50 -4.77
CA MET A 147 17.71 5.36 -3.95
C MET A 147 18.23 5.83 -2.58
N ALA A 148 19.02 6.90 -2.55
CA ALA A 148 19.48 7.49 -1.29
C ALA A 148 18.35 8.13 -0.48
N ALA A 149 17.33 8.72 -1.14
CA ALA A 149 16.16 9.28 -0.47
C ALA A 149 15.30 8.20 0.18
N GLU A 150 15.08 7.08 -0.50
CA GLU A 150 14.40 5.91 0.03
C GLU A 150 15.12 5.37 1.27
N LEU A 151 16.46 5.30 1.27
CA LEU A 151 17.21 4.88 2.45
C LEU A 151 16.97 5.82 3.64
N ARG A 152 17.02 7.14 3.42
CA ARG A 152 16.71 8.13 4.47
C ARG A 152 15.26 8.01 4.94
N GLY A 153 14.32 7.79 4.02
CA GLY A 153 12.91 7.56 4.32
C GLY A 153 12.71 6.35 5.23
N GLY A 154 13.25 5.19 4.84
CA GLY A 154 13.17 3.96 5.63
C GLY A 154 13.77 4.09 7.03
N LEU A 155 14.94 4.71 7.16
CA LEU A 155 15.57 4.97 8.47
C LEU A 155 14.72 5.91 9.33
N SER A 156 14.16 6.98 8.75
CA SER A 156 13.31 7.93 9.46
C SER A 156 12.00 7.28 9.91
N PHE A 157 11.44 6.40 9.07
CA PHE A 157 10.25 5.63 9.37
C PHE A 157 10.50 4.64 10.52
N GLY A 158 11.66 3.98 10.51
CA GLY A 158 12.14 3.13 11.60
C GLY A 158 12.27 3.87 12.93
N LEU A 159 12.90 5.06 12.92
CA LEU A 159 13.00 5.94 14.09
C LEU A 159 11.65 6.46 14.59
N SER A 160 10.62 6.42 13.73
CA SER A 160 9.24 6.78 14.07
C SER A 160 8.42 5.60 14.64
N GLY A 161 9.06 4.47 14.95
CA GLY A 161 8.45 3.32 15.63
C GLY A 161 7.91 2.23 14.72
N PHE A 162 8.21 2.26 13.42
CA PHE A 162 7.81 1.22 12.47
C PHE A 162 8.91 0.19 12.26
N THR A 163 8.63 -1.08 12.57
CA THR A 163 9.65 -2.15 12.53
C THR A 163 9.92 -2.66 11.12
N TYR A 164 8.89 -2.71 10.28
CA TYR A 164 8.97 -3.30 8.94
C TYR A 164 8.77 -2.24 7.87
N TRP A 165 9.64 -2.26 6.87
CA TRP A 165 9.64 -1.34 5.75
C TRP A 165 10.14 -2.03 4.48
N SER A 166 9.55 -1.62 3.35
CA SER A 166 9.89 -2.05 1.99
C SER A 166 10.08 -0.83 1.09
N HIS A 167 10.71 -1.04 -0.05
CA HIS A 167 10.78 -0.08 -1.14
C HIS A 167 10.75 -0.82 -2.47
N ASP A 168 10.49 -0.08 -3.55
CA ASP A 168 10.49 -0.64 -4.90
C ASP A 168 11.90 -0.65 -5.46
N VAL A 169 12.50 -1.84 -5.54
CA VAL A 169 13.86 -2.01 -6.03
C VAL A 169 13.97 -1.45 -7.45
N GLY A 170 14.92 -0.54 -7.65
CA GLY A 170 15.14 0.14 -8.92
C GLY A 170 14.29 1.39 -9.14
N GLY A 171 13.40 1.76 -8.22
CA GLY A 171 12.47 2.89 -8.35
C GLY A 171 11.20 2.53 -9.12
N PHE A 172 10.20 3.40 -9.15
CA PHE A 172 8.86 3.12 -9.68
C PHE A 172 8.58 3.72 -11.06
N VAL A 173 8.91 4.99 -11.28
CA VAL A 173 8.30 5.84 -12.34
C VAL A 173 8.60 5.40 -13.78
N LYS A 174 9.83 4.97 -14.07
CA LYS A 174 10.33 4.60 -15.40
C LYS A 174 11.04 3.24 -15.36
N LYS A 175 11.45 2.74 -16.53
CA LYS A 175 12.37 1.60 -16.61
C LYS A 175 13.66 1.95 -15.84
N ALA A 176 14.02 1.13 -14.86
CA ALA A 176 15.22 1.36 -14.07
C ALA A 176 16.48 1.22 -14.93
N PRO A 177 17.46 2.12 -14.85
CA PRO A 177 18.78 1.89 -15.42
C PRO A 177 19.39 0.61 -14.84
N ARG A 178 19.98 -0.23 -15.70
CA ARG A 178 20.48 -1.57 -15.33
C ARG A 178 21.40 -1.55 -14.10
N ASP A 179 22.40 -0.68 -14.08
CA ASP A 179 23.37 -0.61 -12.98
C ASP A 179 22.79 -0.01 -11.69
N LEU A 180 21.76 0.85 -11.81
CA LEU A 180 20.99 1.27 -10.64
C LEU A 180 20.20 0.10 -10.10
N TYR A 181 19.49 -0.65 -10.95
CA TYR A 181 18.68 -1.79 -10.51
C TYR A 181 19.52 -2.87 -9.83
N ARG A 182 20.72 -3.16 -10.37
CA ARG A 182 21.71 -4.04 -9.76
C ARG A 182 22.11 -3.63 -8.34
N ARG A 183 22.52 -2.37 -8.16
CA ARG A 183 22.92 -1.83 -6.84
C ARG A 183 21.75 -1.79 -5.85
N TRP A 184 20.58 -1.39 -6.34
CA TRP A 184 19.38 -1.31 -5.53
C TRP A 184 18.90 -2.70 -5.11
N MET A 185 19.05 -3.73 -5.94
CA MET A 185 18.70 -5.11 -5.56
C MET A 185 19.57 -5.62 -4.41
N ALA A 186 20.87 -5.37 -4.47
CA ALA A 186 21.79 -5.73 -3.39
C ALA A 186 21.42 -5.06 -2.06
N TRP A 187 20.97 -3.80 -2.08
CA TRP A 187 20.42 -3.14 -0.90
C TRP A 187 19.06 -3.72 -0.50
N GLY A 188 18.16 -3.91 -1.45
CA GLY A 188 16.77 -4.32 -1.22
C GLY A 188 16.63 -5.69 -0.57
N VAL A 189 17.52 -6.64 -0.85
CA VAL A 189 17.52 -7.94 -0.16
C VAL A 189 17.87 -7.84 1.32
N LEU A 190 18.60 -6.79 1.72
CA LEU A 190 19.04 -6.52 3.10
C LEU A 190 18.05 -5.65 3.89
N THR A 191 16.89 -5.32 3.31
CA THR A 191 15.79 -4.68 4.05
C THR A 191 14.77 -5.73 4.51
N SER A 192 13.87 -5.35 5.43
CA SER A 192 12.94 -6.31 6.01
C SER A 192 12.07 -7.03 4.97
N HIS A 193 11.65 -6.31 3.92
CA HIS A 193 10.79 -6.81 2.85
C HIS A 193 11.28 -6.26 1.51
N THR A 194 11.43 -7.15 0.53
CA THR A 194 11.93 -6.81 -0.81
C THR A 194 10.82 -6.92 -1.84
N ARG A 195 10.71 -5.93 -2.74
CA ARG A 195 9.79 -5.99 -3.88
C ARG A 195 10.40 -5.36 -5.14
N ALA A 196 10.22 -6.04 -6.26
CA ALA A 196 10.47 -5.49 -7.59
C ALA A 196 9.14 -5.00 -8.19
N HIS A 197 8.93 -3.69 -8.25
CA HIS A 197 7.70 -3.09 -8.77
C HIS A 197 8.00 -1.74 -9.43
N GLY A 198 7.09 -1.30 -10.31
CA GLY A 198 7.20 -0.07 -11.09
C GLY A 198 7.12 -0.32 -12.59
N ALA A 199 7.40 0.71 -13.38
CA ALA A 199 7.36 0.63 -14.84
C ALA A 199 8.24 -0.53 -15.36
N PRO A 200 7.71 -1.38 -16.26
CA PRO A 200 8.39 -2.57 -16.72
C PRO A 200 9.60 -2.25 -17.61
N PRO A 201 10.52 -3.21 -17.79
CA PRO A 201 10.55 -4.54 -17.15
C PRO A 201 11.04 -4.51 -15.69
N ARG A 202 10.67 -5.54 -14.91
CA ARG A 202 11.17 -5.77 -13.53
C ARG A 202 11.85 -7.11 -13.37
N GLU A 203 11.57 -8.00 -14.29
CA GLU A 203 12.23 -9.26 -14.50
C GLU A 203 13.70 -9.02 -14.87
N PRO A 204 14.68 -9.53 -14.11
CA PRO A 204 16.09 -9.25 -14.37
C PRO A 204 16.58 -9.85 -15.71
N TRP A 205 15.92 -10.89 -16.23
CA TRP A 205 16.27 -11.50 -17.51
C TRP A 205 15.90 -10.64 -18.73
N GLU A 206 15.04 -9.64 -18.56
CA GLU A 206 14.71 -8.64 -19.60
C GLU A 206 15.80 -7.56 -19.74
N TYR A 207 16.81 -7.58 -18.85
CA TYR A 207 17.99 -6.72 -18.93
C TYR A 207 19.15 -7.49 -19.56
N ASP A 208 19.67 -8.51 -18.85
CA ASP A 208 20.71 -9.41 -19.31
C ASP A 208 20.89 -10.61 -18.35
N SER A 209 21.61 -11.63 -18.82
CA SER A 209 21.93 -12.83 -18.03
C SER A 209 22.77 -12.51 -16.80
N ALA A 210 23.71 -11.57 -16.88
CA ALA A 210 24.57 -11.19 -15.77
C ALA A 210 23.76 -10.55 -14.63
N LEU A 211 22.77 -9.72 -14.93
CA LEU A 211 21.85 -9.16 -13.92
C LEU A 211 20.99 -10.26 -13.30
N THR A 212 20.56 -11.25 -14.07
CA THR A 212 19.83 -12.41 -13.55
C THR A 212 20.67 -13.19 -12.53
N GLU A 213 21.96 -13.39 -12.79
CA GLU A 213 22.90 -14.02 -11.86
C GLU A 213 23.17 -13.15 -10.62
N ASP A 214 23.29 -11.83 -10.77
CA ASP A 214 23.38 -10.91 -9.63
C ASP A 214 22.13 -10.99 -8.74
N PHE A 215 20.93 -11.05 -9.35
CA PHE A 215 19.66 -11.21 -8.62
C PHE A 215 19.60 -12.53 -7.86
N ARG A 216 19.99 -13.64 -8.51
CA ARG A 216 20.05 -14.95 -7.85
C ARG A 216 20.96 -14.90 -6.63
N ARG A 217 22.19 -14.39 -6.78
CA ARG A 217 23.15 -14.24 -5.67
C ARG A 217 22.61 -13.38 -4.52
N ALA A 218 21.94 -12.27 -4.84
CA ALA A 218 21.34 -11.40 -3.82
C ALA A 218 20.21 -12.12 -3.06
N LEU A 219 19.35 -12.88 -3.77
CA LEU A 219 18.27 -13.65 -3.14
C LEU A 219 18.82 -14.83 -2.32
N ASP A 220 19.83 -15.53 -2.81
CA ASP A 220 20.50 -16.60 -2.08
C ASP A 220 21.06 -16.09 -0.75
N LEU A 221 21.65 -14.89 -0.72
CA LEU A 221 22.10 -14.25 0.52
C LEU A 221 20.97 -13.98 1.52
N ARG A 222 19.77 -13.64 1.05
CA ARG A 222 18.62 -13.36 1.94
C ARG A 222 18.05 -14.63 2.56
N TYR A 223 18.14 -15.75 1.84
CA TYR A 223 17.51 -17.02 2.23
C TYR A 223 18.54 -18.12 2.59
N SER A 224 19.82 -17.75 2.78
CA SER A 224 20.89 -18.63 3.25
C SER A 224 20.83 -18.91 4.75
#